data_AF-A0A1Z9PT51-F1
#
_entry.id   AF-A0A1Z9PT51-F1
#
_cell.length_a   1.000
_cell.length_b   1.000
_cell.length_c   1.000
_cell.angle_alpha   90.00
_cell.angle_beta   90.00
_cell.angle_gamma   90.00
#
_symmetry.space_group_name_H-M   'P 1'
#
loop_
_entity.id
_entity.type
_entity.pdbx_description
1 polymer ?
#
loop_
_entity_poly.entity_id
_entity_poly.type
_entity_poly.pdbx_seq_one_letter_code
_entity_poly.pdbx_strand_id
1 'polypeptide(L)'
;MKYLNVWKDIEPAVRWKGDEGLIDYLIEESQKEPIALMCAEEASLHSTTPFFTKEKFLKAKDVYMVQGGYDMRYYDSILKGLPNLEYEIWPFYFLYESVYHNDSISNNSNPEKLFLCMNYKPRIHRKKILDQLARLNLLESNYFTWHKPEESYHYKPDRFDEDHYEWKHWQPKQTYLEGTTWDQYAPPSNEMKKCVIDVVTESFLHCPFTTEKTWNAIISKKPFIILGKPGIHKYLESIGFKLPSQINYLFDSVEDNDMRIQMIVDELYRLSKKNLQELHESMQDVVEYNYQNALNIVKNENHTPRVKEHYNEVITRAKKKANEL
;
A
#
# COMPACT_ATOMS: atom_id res chain seq x y z
N MET A 1 26.33 15.26 0.35
CA MET A 1 25.71 13.97 0.04
C MET A 1 24.66 14.25 -1.01
N LYS A 2 24.69 13.55 -2.13
CA LYS A 2 23.74 13.70 -3.23
C LYS A 2 22.51 12.84 -2.97
N TYR A 3 21.34 13.44 -2.95
CA TYR A 3 20.07 12.73 -2.79
C TYR A 3 19.55 12.33 -4.17
N LEU A 4 19.21 11.05 -4.32
CA LEU A 4 18.72 10.45 -5.55
C LEU A 4 17.39 9.75 -5.28
N ASN A 5 16.38 10.12 -6.06
CA ASN A 5 15.11 9.42 -6.13
C ASN A 5 15.17 8.34 -7.22
N VAL A 6 14.66 7.14 -6.94
CA VAL A 6 14.70 6.02 -7.89
C VAL A 6 14.01 6.37 -9.20
N TRP A 7 12.84 6.99 -9.17
CA TRP A 7 12.04 7.23 -10.38
C TRP A 7 12.42 8.49 -11.12
N LYS A 8 12.83 9.54 -10.40
CA LYS A 8 13.16 10.83 -11.01
C LYS A 8 14.59 10.91 -11.51
N ASP A 9 15.53 10.32 -10.76
CA ASP A 9 16.96 10.51 -11.01
C ASP A 9 17.62 9.26 -11.61
N ILE A 10 17.20 8.06 -11.19
CA ILE A 10 17.89 6.81 -11.53
C ILE A 10 17.24 6.09 -12.72
N GLU A 11 15.95 5.74 -12.65
CA GLU A 11 15.22 5.01 -13.70
C GLU A 11 15.43 5.66 -15.07
N PRO A 12 15.31 6.99 -15.24
CA PRO A 12 15.50 7.61 -16.56
C PRO A 12 16.92 7.46 -17.11
N ALA A 13 17.91 7.32 -16.23
CA ALA A 13 19.32 7.15 -16.59
C ALA A 13 19.69 5.69 -16.92
N VAL A 14 18.92 4.71 -16.45
CA VAL A 14 19.30 3.29 -16.48
C VAL A 14 18.22 2.35 -16.99
N ARG A 15 17.04 2.84 -17.40
CA ARG A 15 15.91 2.00 -17.83
C ARG A 15 16.26 0.97 -18.91
N TRP A 16 17.20 1.27 -19.79
CA TRP A 16 17.68 0.36 -20.85
C TRP A 16 18.73 -0.66 -20.38
N LYS A 17 19.23 -0.53 -19.14
CA LYS A 17 20.23 -1.42 -18.54
C LYS A 17 19.63 -2.42 -17.53
N GLY A 18 18.32 -2.35 -17.28
CA GLY A 18 17.62 -3.22 -16.32
C GLY A 18 18.01 -3.00 -14.86
N ASP A 19 17.54 -3.89 -13.97
CA ASP A 19 17.76 -3.81 -12.52
C ASP A 19 19.24 -3.82 -12.12
N GLU A 20 20.09 -4.53 -12.87
CA GLU A 20 21.53 -4.55 -12.60
C GLU A 20 22.17 -3.19 -12.86
N GLY A 21 21.83 -2.58 -13.99
CA GLY A 21 22.35 -1.27 -14.36
C GLY A 21 21.92 -0.15 -13.42
N LEU A 22 20.78 -0.32 -12.74
CA LEU A 22 20.35 0.56 -11.65
C LEU A 22 21.36 0.54 -10.50
N ILE A 23 21.76 -0.65 -10.05
CA ILE A 23 22.74 -0.80 -8.98
C ILE A 23 24.13 -0.36 -9.46
N ASP A 24 24.54 -0.67 -10.69
CA ASP A 24 25.84 -0.22 -11.19
C ASP A 24 25.94 1.30 -11.26
N TYR A 25 24.89 1.98 -11.72
CA TYR A 25 24.82 3.44 -11.71
C TYR A 25 24.92 4.01 -10.30
N LEU A 26 24.23 3.40 -9.33
CA LEU A 26 24.32 3.78 -7.92
C LEU A 26 25.77 3.70 -7.42
N ILE A 27 26.47 2.60 -7.72
CA ILE A 27 27.88 2.42 -7.34
C ILE A 27 28.78 3.46 -8.03
N GLU A 28 28.59 3.70 -9.32
CA GLU A 28 29.34 4.70 -10.10
C GLU A 28 29.16 6.13 -9.55
N GLU A 29 27.93 6.53 -9.24
CA GLU A 29 27.64 7.84 -8.65
C GLU A 29 28.25 7.98 -7.25
N SER A 30 28.21 6.92 -6.44
CA SER A 30 28.84 6.92 -5.10
C SER A 30 30.37 7.13 -5.14
N GLN A 31 31.03 6.89 -6.28
CA GLN A 31 32.47 7.15 -6.41
C GLN A 31 32.80 8.65 -6.45
N LYS A 32 31.85 9.45 -6.95
CA LYS A 32 32.01 10.89 -7.15
C LYS A 32 31.81 11.62 -5.82
N GLU A 33 30.77 11.25 -5.08
CA GLU A 33 30.44 11.80 -3.76
C GLU A 33 29.51 10.84 -2.99
N PRO A 34 29.38 10.99 -1.66
CA PRO A 34 28.41 10.20 -0.88
C PRO A 34 26.99 10.38 -1.40
N ILE A 35 26.22 9.30 -1.48
CA ILE A 35 24.85 9.31 -2.01
C ILE A 35 23.82 8.87 -0.97
N ALA A 36 22.62 9.42 -1.08
CA ALA A 36 21.42 8.96 -0.38
C ALA A 36 20.37 8.55 -1.41
N LEU A 37 20.01 7.28 -1.42
CA LEU A 37 18.98 6.71 -2.26
C LEU A 37 17.65 6.71 -1.51
N MET A 38 16.69 7.46 -2.04
CA MET A 38 15.43 7.79 -1.36
C MET A 38 14.28 7.03 -2.04
N CYS A 39 13.75 6.04 -1.32
CA CYS A 39 12.79 5.04 -1.84
C CYS A 39 11.65 4.80 -0.85
N ALA A 40 11.24 5.80 -0.08
CA ALA A 40 10.16 5.65 0.90
C ALA A 40 8.81 5.28 0.25
N GLU A 41 8.64 5.64 -1.02
CA GLU A 41 7.51 5.26 -1.88
C GLU A 41 7.58 3.83 -2.43
N GLU A 42 8.71 3.13 -2.30
CA GLU A 42 8.94 1.83 -2.92
C GLU A 42 8.92 0.68 -1.92
N ALA A 43 8.16 -0.36 -2.29
CA ALA A 43 7.87 -1.49 -1.43
C ALA A 43 8.87 -2.64 -1.54
N SER A 44 9.47 -2.79 -2.72
CA SER A 44 10.16 -4.01 -3.12
C SER A 44 11.52 -3.69 -3.69
N LEU A 45 12.55 -4.22 -3.04
CA LEU A 45 13.87 -4.40 -3.63
C LEU A 45 13.98 -5.73 -4.38
N HIS A 46 12.89 -6.47 -4.61
CA HIS A 46 12.96 -7.87 -5.03
C HIS A 46 13.71 -8.06 -6.36
N SER A 47 13.39 -7.24 -7.37
CA SER A 47 14.04 -7.31 -8.68
C SER A 47 15.52 -6.91 -8.63
N THR A 48 15.87 -5.99 -7.72
CA THR A 48 17.22 -5.47 -7.55
C THR A 48 18.05 -6.26 -6.53
N THR A 49 17.42 -7.05 -5.65
CA THR A 49 18.04 -7.85 -4.58
C THR A 49 19.20 -8.71 -5.07
N PRO A 50 19.11 -9.42 -6.21
CA PRO A 50 20.23 -10.22 -6.70
C PRO A 50 21.52 -9.42 -6.96
N PHE A 51 21.42 -8.10 -7.13
CA PHE A 51 22.54 -7.21 -7.45
C PHE A 51 23.10 -6.49 -6.22
N PHE A 52 22.43 -6.57 -5.07
CA PHE A 52 22.95 -6.10 -3.78
C PHE A 52 24.01 -7.07 -3.24
N THR A 53 25.19 -7.08 -3.84
CA THR A 53 26.28 -7.99 -3.46
C THR A 53 27.39 -7.26 -2.70
N LYS A 54 28.08 -7.98 -1.82
CA LYS A 54 29.25 -7.44 -1.11
C LYS A 54 30.32 -6.95 -2.08
N GLU A 55 30.55 -7.64 -3.20
CA GLU A 55 31.56 -7.23 -4.19
C GLU A 55 31.23 -5.88 -4.82
N LYS A 56 29.97 -5.63 -5.19
CA LYS A 56 29.56 -4.33 -5.74
C LYS A 56 29.67 -3.24 -4.68
N PHE A 57 29.17 -3.50 -3.48
CA PHE A 57 29.16 -2.52 -2.39
C PHE A 57 30.54 -2.23 -1.79
N LEU A 58 31.53 -3.15 -1.93
CA LEU A 58 32.94 -2.86 -1.61
C LEU A 58 33.50 -1.75 -2.50
N LYS A 59 32.98 -1.63 -3.73
CA LYS A 59 33.38 -0.56 -4.64
C LYS A 59 32.72 0.76 -4.24
N ALA A 60 31.55 0.76 -3.60
CA ALA A 60 30.87 1.98 -3.14
C ALA A 60 31.69 2.73 -2.07
N LYS A 61 31.58 4.07 -2.01
CA LYS A 61 32.22 4.85 -0.93
C LYS A 61 31.33 4.99 0.29
N ASP A 62 30.22 5.70 0.12
CA ASP A 62 29.23 5.99 1.17
C ASP A 62 27.84 6.01 0.54
N VAL A 63 27.03 5.00 0.85
CA VAL A 63 25.65 4.89 0.39
C VAL A 63 24.73 4.89 1.60
N TYR A 64 23.76 5.79 1.57
CA TYR A 64 22.64 5.78 2.50
C TYR A 64 21.36 5.40 1.77
N MET A 65 20.49 4.60 2.37
CA MET A 65 19.20 4.22 1.78
C MET A 65 18.05 4.50 2.73
N VAL A 66 16.99 5.13 2.23
CA VAL A 66 15.69 5.18 2.91
C VAL A 66 14.74 4.28 2.12
N GLN A 67 14.23 3.25 2.76
CA GLN A 67 13.17 2.40 2.21
C GLN A 67 11.85 2.73 2.87
N GLY A 68 10.73 2.47 2.20
CA GLY A 68 9.46 2.45 2.91
C GLY A 68 9.29 1.14 3.68
N GLY A 69 8.05 0.85 4.09
CA GLY A 69 7.72 -0.41 4.76
C GLY A 69 8.00 -0.40 6.26
N TYR A 70 7.56 -1.48 6.92
CA TYR A 70 7.35 -1.47 8.37
C TYR A 70 8.05 -2.59 9.15
N ASP A 71 8.76 -3.50 8.48
CA ASP A 71 9.50 -4.57 9.14
C ASP A 71 10.96 -4.56 8.73
N MET A 72 11.82 -4.05 9.62
CA MET A 72 13.26 -3.98 9.41
C MET A 72 13.88 -5.36 9.10
N ARG A 73 13.32 -6.46 9.60
CA ARG A 73 13.86 -7.81 9.39
C ARG A 73 13.84 -8.23 7.92
N TYR A 74 12.85 -7.74 7.16
CA TYR A 74 12.78 -7.96 5.71
C TYR A 74 13.97 -7.31 5.01
N TYR A 75 14.26 -6.04 5.32
CA TYR A 75 15.37 -5.31 4.73
C TYR A 75 16.73 -5.80 5.25
N ASP A 76 16.81 -6.22 6.52
CA ASP A 76 18.01 -6.86 7.08
C ASP A 76 18.41 -8.11 6.28
N SER A 77 17.44 -8.88 5.78
CA SER A 77 17.74 -10.08 4.98
C SER A 77 18.39 -9.76 3.62
N ILE A 78 18.32 -8.52 3.17
CA ILE A 78 18.79 -8.06 1.86
C ILE A 78 20.03 -7.16 2.00
N LEU A 79 19.97 -6.19 2.91
CA LEU A 79 20.92 -5.07 2.98
C LEU A 79 21.96 -5.22 4.10
N LYS A 80 21.67 -6.00 5.14
CA LYS A 80 22.54 -6.10 6.31
C LYS A 80 23.86 -6.74 5.97
N GLY A 81 24.94 -6.08 6.35
CA GLY A 81 26.30 -6.57 6.15
C GLY A 81 26.85 -6.30 4.74
N LEU A 82 26.15 -5.52 3.91
CA LEU A 82 26.76 -4.88 2.75
C LEU A 82 27.70 -3.76 3.24
N PRO A 83 28.96 -3.73 2.77
CA PRO A 83 29.90 -2.71 3.16
C PRO A 83 29.47 -1.35 2.61
N ASN A 84 29.82 -0.27 3.32
CA ASN A 84 29.59 1.11 2.86
C ASN A 84 28.12 1.45 2.58
N LEU A 85 27.18 0.67 3.13
CA LEU A 85 25.75 0.90 3.06
C LEU A 85 25.18 1.08 4.48
N GLU A 86 24.59 2.24 4.70
CA GLU A 86 23.68 2.50 5.81
C GLU A 86 22.25 2.55 5.28
N TYR A 87 21.28 2.10 6.06
CA TYR A 87 19.87 2.19 5.66
C TYR A 87 18.93 2.40 6.84
N GLU A 88 17.78 2.99 6.55
CA GLU A 88 16.64 3.07 7.46
C GLU A 88 15.33 2.84 6.71
N ILE A 89 14.26 2.59 7.47
CA ILE A 89 12.90 2.47 6.94
C ILE A 89 12.05 3.64 7.43
N TRP A 90 11.18 4.15 6.56
CA TRP A 90 10.15 5.11 6.90
C TRP A 90 8.77 4.56 6.55
N PRO A 91 8.03 3.99 7.52
CA PRO A 91 6.77 3.28 7.25
C PRO A 91 5.61 4.21 6.87
N PHE A 92 5.73 5.51 7.10
CA PHE A 92 4.60 6.45 7.06
C PHE A 92 4.61 7.38 5.83
N TYR A 93 5.50 7.19 4.85
CA TYR A 93 5.49 8.00 3.63
C TYR A 93 4.09 8.12 3.01
N PHE A 94 3.40 6.99 2.80
CA PHE A 94 2.06 7.00 2.22
C PHE A 94 0.97 7.50 3.18
N LEU A 95 1.18 7.47 4.49
CA LEU A 95 0.28 8.13 5.45
C LEU A 95 0.34 9.65 5.26
N TYR A 96 1.55 10.20 5.11
CA TYR A 96 1.75 11.63 4.84
C TYR A 96 1.08 12.06 3.53
N GLU A 97 1.29 11.29 2.45
CA GLU A 97 0.61 11.51 1.17
C GLU A 97 -0.91 11.45 1.30
N SER A 98 -1.43 10.44 2.01
CA SER A 98 -2.88 10.26 2.18
C SER A 98 -3.50 11.40 2.98
N VAL A 99 -2.86 11.86 4.07
CA VAL A 99 -3.34 13.04 4.81
C VAL A 99 -3.38 14.26 3.90
N TYR A 100 -2.36 14.47 3.06
CA TYR A 100 -2.30 15.62 2.17
C TYR A 100 -3.37 15.56 1.05
N HIS A 101 -3.55 14.42 0.40
CA HIS A 101 -4.39 14.29 -0.80
C HIS A 101 -5.86 13.96 -0.51
N ASN A 102 -6.16 13.36 0.64
CA ASN A 102 -7.50 12.85 0.91
C ASN A 102 -8.43 13.94 1.47
N ASP A 103 -9.51 14.22 0.74
CA ASP A 103 -10.61 15.13 1.13
C ASP A 103 -11.95 14.39 1.29
N SER A 104 -11.92 13.06 1.41
CA SER A 104 -13.12 12.22 1.47
C SER A 104 -13.75 12.11 2.87
N ILE A 105 -13.22 12.85 3.85
CA ILE A 105 -13.80 12.94 5.19
C ILE A 105 -15.25 13.43 5.07
N SER A 106 -16.22 12.59 5.43
CA SER A 106 -17.51 13.09 5.90
C SER A 106 -18.08 12.21 6.98
N ASN A 107 -18.52 12.86 8.05
CA ASN A 107 -19.46 12.28 8.98
C ASN A 107 -20.85 12.46 8.33
N ASN A 108 -21.68 11.41 8.28
CA ASN A 108 -23.15 11.48 8.02
C ASN A 108 -23.68 11.07 6.63
N SER A 109 -23.14 10.04 5.99
CA SER A 109 -23.89 9.32 4.95
C SER A 109 -24.28 7.93 5.43
N ASN A 110 -25.57 7.63 5.35
CA ASN A 110 -26.05 6.26 5.55
C ASN A 110 -25.40 5.35 4.49
N PRO A 111 -24.77 4.23 4.88
CA PRO A 111 -24.14 3.33 3.93
C PRO A 111 -25.19 2.69 3.02
N GLU A 112 -24.97 2.81 1.71
CA GLU A 112 -25.77 2.16 0.67
C GLU A 112 -25.21 0.77 0.32
N LYS A 113 -23.90 0.57 0.54
CA LYS A 113 -23.15 -0.63 0.16
C LYS A 113 -22.33 -1.15 1.34
N LEU A 114 -22.05 -2.45 1.36
CA LEU A 114 -21.18 -3.02 2.38
C LEU A 114 -19.75 -2.54 2.20
N PHE A 115 -19.22 -2.58 0.97
CA PHE A 115 -17.82 -2.23 0.75
C PHE A 115 -17.54 -1.49 -0.56
N LEU A 116 -16.35 -0.88 -0.59
CA LEU A 116 -15.62 -0.44 -1.77
C LEU A 116 -14.38 -1.33 -1.95
N CYS A 117 -14.09 -1.80 -3.16
CA CYS A 117 -12.86 -2.53 -3.49
C CYS A 117 -12.22 -2.02 -4.78
N MET A 118 -11.18 -1.20 -4.65
CA MET A 118 -10.52 -0.57 -5.80
C MET A 118 -9.39 -1.42 -6.38
N ASN A 119 -9.38 -1.62 -7.70
CA ASN A 119 -8.33 -2.37 -8.38
C ASN A 119 -7.92 -1.69 -9.70
N TYR A 120 -6.64 -1.29 -9.78
CA TYR A 120 -6.09 -0.60 -10.94
C TYR A 120 -5.31 -1.56 -11.87
N LYS A 121 -4.07 -1.87 -11.51
CA LYS A 121 -3.21 -2.83 -12.24
C LYS A 121 -3.63 -4.27 -11.92
N PRO A 122 -3.71 -5.15 -12.91
CA PRO A 122 -3.99 -6.56 -12.69
C PRO A 122 -2.86 -7.20 -11.88
N ARG A 123 -3.24 -7.99 -10.89
CA ARG A 123 -2.38 -8.84 -10.07
C ARG A 123 -3.14 -10.11 -9.74
N ILE A 124 -2.46 -11.25 -9.63
CA ILE A 124 -3.11 -12.56 -9.39
C ILE A 124 -4.10 -12.54 -8.21
N HIS A 125 -3.75 -11.90 -7.10
CA HIS A 125 -4.61 -11.84 -5.91
C HIS A 125 -5.83 -10.95 -6.09
N ARG A 126 -5.71 -9.88 -6.89
CA ARG A 126 -6.84 -9.03 -7.28
C ARG A 126 -7.81 -9.78 -8.20
N LYS A 127 -7.28 -10.58 -9.14
CA LYS A 127 -8.11 -11.43 -10.01
C LYS A 127 -8.90 -12.43 -9.16
N LYS A 128 -8.20 -13.17 -8.29
CA LYS A 128 -8.78 -14.17 -7.40
C LYS A 128 -9.85 -13.61 -6.46
N ILE A 129 -9.59 -12.49 -5.78
CA ILE A 129 -10.60 -11.92 -4.86
C ILE A 129 -11.84 -11.42 -5.62
N LEU A 130 -11.69 -10.78 -6.79
CA LEU A 130 -12.84 -10.32 -7.58
C LEU A 130 -13.68 -11.50 -8.10
N ASP A 131 -13.05 -12.57 -8.57
CA ASP A 131 -13.75 -13.79 -9.01
C ASP A 131 -14.50 -14.46 -7.85
N GLN A 132 -13.88 -14.54 -6.67
CA GLN A 132 -14.53 -15.10 -5.47
C GLN A 132 -15.67 -14.20 -4.94
N LEU A 133 -15.55 -12.87 -5.03
CA LEU A 133 -16.66 -11.96 -4.71
C LEU A 133 -17.83 -12.14 -5.68
N ALA A 134 -17.55 -12.33 -6.97
CA ALA A 134 -18.59 -12.59 -7.97
C ALA A 134 -19.31 -13.92 -7.72
N ARG A 135 -18.60 -14.97 -7.29
CA ARG A 135 -19.18 -16.27 -6.90
C ARG A 135 -20.33 -16.14 -5.89
N LEU A 136 -20.26 -15.14 -5.00
CA LEU A 136 -21.25 -14.90 -3.94
C LEU A 136 -22.20 -13.73 -4.24
N ASN A 137 -22.20 -13.22 -5.47
CA ASN A 137 -22.94 -12.01 -5.88
C ASN A 137 -22.61 -10.76 -5.05
N LEU A 138 -21.40 -10.71 -4.47
CA LEU A 138 -20.94 -9.56 -3.70
C LEU A 138 -20.38 -8.45 -4.58
N LEU A 139 -19.91 -8.78 -5.80
CA LEU A 139 -19.28 -7.82 -6.67
C LEU A 139 -20.28 -6.76 -7.20
N GLU A 140 -21.38 -7.21 -7.81
CA GLU A 140 -22.43 -6.33 -8.38
C GLU A 140 -23.30 -5.66 -7.30
N SER A 141 -23.27 -6.17 -6.06
CA SER A 141 -24.00 -5.58 -4.94
C SER A 141 -23.20 -4.53 -4.17
N ASN A 142 -21.93 -4.27 -4.53
CA ASN A 142 -21.01 -3.34 -3.85
C ASN A 142 -20.26 -2.44 -4.85
N TYR A 143 -19.45 -1.51 -4.36
CA TYR A 143 -18.61 -0.69 -5.22
C TYR A 143 -17.28 -1.40 -5.49
N PHE A 144 -16.87 -1.44 -6.75
CA PHE A 144 -15.56 -1.94 -7.13
C PHE A 144 -15.05 -1.25 -8.39
N THR A 145 -13.74 -1.34 -8.62
CA THR A 145 -13.13 -0.92 -9.88
C THR A 145 -12.23 -1.99 -10.47
N TRP A 146 -12.05 -1.95 -11.78
CA TRP A 146 -11.11 -2.77 -12.54
C TRP A 146 -10.65 -2.00 -13.78
N HIS A 147 -9.55 -1.25 -13.68
CA HIS A 147 -9.22 -0.23 -14.70
C HIS A 147 -8.48 -0.79 -15.91
N LYS A 148 -7.65 -1.82 -15.75
CA LYS A 148 -6.74 -2.30 -16.79
C LYS A 148 -6.91 -3.80 -17.07
N PRO A 149 -8.09 -4.24 -17.55
CA PRO A 149 -8.30 -5.66 -17.91
C PRO A 149 -7.35 -6.13 -19.01
N GLU A 150 -6.99 -5.27 -19.97
CA GLU A 150 -6.13 -5.65 -21.10
C GLU A 150 -4.68 -5.89 -20.69
N GLU A 151 -4.16 -5.16 -19.70
CA GLU A 151 -2.82 -5.42 -19.16
C GLU A 151 -2.73 -6.80 -18.54
N SER A 152 -3.84 -7.43 -18.15
CA SER A 152 -3.83 -8.75 -17.51
C SER A 152 -3.33 -9.88 -18.43
N TYR A 153 -3.29 -9.64 -19.74
CA TYR A 153 -2.79 -10.56 -20.76
C TYR A 153 -1.32 -10.36 -21.11
N HIS A 154 -0.73 -9.21 -20.75
CA HIS A 154 0.62 -8.81 -21.17
C HIS A 154 1.54 -8.42 -20.00
N TYR A 155 1.03 -8.46 -18.77
CA TYR A 155 1.78 -8.06 -17.60
C TYR A 155 2.84 -9.10 -17.23
N LYS A 156 4.10 -8.67 -17.21
CA LYS A 156 5.23 -9.39 -16.61
C LYS A 156 5.67 -8.65 -15.36
N PRO A 157 5.06 -8.86 -14.18
CA PRO A 157 5.59 -8.31 -12.95
C PRO A 157 6.79 -9.15 -12.53
N ASP A 158 7.99 -8.56 -12.55
CA ASP A 158 9.09 -8.90 -11.65
C ASP A 158 9.18 -10.39 -11.25
N ARG A 159 9.39 -11.29 -12.23
CA ARG A 159 9.63 -12.73 -12.01
C ARG A 159 8.58 -13.49 -11.17
N PHE A 160 7.39 -12.96 -10.99
CA PHE A 160 6.24 -13.76 -10.58
C PHE A 160 5.55 -14.19 -11.86
N ASP A 161 5.74 -15.46 -12.24
CA ASP A 161 4.90 -16.09 -13.24
C ASP A 161 3.44 -15.85 -12.81
N GLU A 162 2.77 -14.86 -13.42
CA GLU A 162 1.32 -14.84 -13.38
C GLU A 162 0.89 -16.04 -14.21
N ASP A 163 0.71 -17.17 -13.53
CA ASP A 163 -0.06 -18.27 -14.07
C ASP A 163 -1.34 -17.66 -14.65
N HIS A 164 -1.65 -18.03 -15.89
CA HIS A 164 -2.86 -17.61 -16.55
C HIS A 164 -4.02 -17.91 -15.61
N TYR A 165 -4.62 -16.86 -15.03
CA TYR A 165 -5.74 -17.04 -14.13
C TYR A 165 -7.00 -17.21 -14.96
N GLU A 166 -7.55 -18.41 -14.95
CA GLU A 166 -8.84 -18.69 -15.56
C GLU A 166 -9.96 -18.24 -14.62
N TRP A 167 -10.69 -17.20 -15.05
CA TRP A 167 -11.85 -16.68 -14.33
C TRP A 167 -13.00 -17.67 -14.37
N LYS A 168 -13.61 -17.96 -13.22
CA LYS A 168 -14.64 -19.00 -13.10
C LYS A 168 -16.04 -18.42 -12.89
N HIS A 169 -16.12 -17.23 -12.31
CA HIS A 169 -17.37 -16.65 -11.81
C HIS A 169 -17.63 -15.24 -12.35
N TRP A 170 -16.60 -14.55 -12.81
CA TRP A 170 -16.72 -13.21 -13.38
C TRP A 170 -16.09 -13.13 -14.77
N GLN A 171 -16.71 -12.37 -15.67
CA GLN A 171 -16.12 -12.00 -16.95
C GLN A 171 -15.49 -10.61 -16.80
N PRO A 172 -14.14 -10.50 -16.83
CA PRO A 172 -13.47 -9.24 -16.56
C PRO A 172 -13.85 -8.19 -17.60
N LYS A 173 -14.39 -7.08 -17.12
CA LYS A 173 -14.69 -5.90 -17.93
C LYS A 173 -14.13 -4.67 -17.24
N GLN A 174 -13.71 -3.70 -18.03
CA GLN A 174 -13.21 -2.44 -17.51
C GLN A 174 -14.33 -1.77 -16.71
N THR A 175 -14.08 -1.51 -15.43
CA THR A 175 -15.08 -1.01 -14.49
C THR A 175 -14.54 0.21 -13.76
N TYR A 176 -15.25 1.32 -13.89
CA TYR A 176 -14.96 2.59 -13.22
C TYR A 176 -16.13 2.98 -12.32
N LEU A 177 -15.85 3.84 -11.34
CA LEU A 177 -16.90 4.54 -10.61
C LEU A 177 -17.30 5.80 -11.38
N GLU A 178 -18.61 6.03 -11.50
CA GLU A 178 -19.15 7.10 -12.32
C GLU A 178 -18.70 8.49 -11.80
N GLY A 179 -18.32 9.39 -12.71
CA GLY A 179 -17.96 10.78 -12.36
C GLY A 179 -16.64 10.94 -11.60
N THR A 180 -15.85 9.88 -11.44
CA THR A 180 -14.55 9.94 -10.75
C THR A 180 -13.39 10.06 -11.74
N THR A 181 -12.53 11.06 -11.57
CA THR A 181 -11.22 11.09 -12.21
C THR A 181 -10.27 10.22 -11.39
N TRP A 182 -9.54 9.30 -12.04
CA TRP A 182 -8.57 8.47 -11.34
C TRP A 182 -7.43 9.33 -10.77
N ASP A 183 -7.29 9.29 -9.45
CA ASP A 183 -6.14 9.79 -8.72
C ASP A 183 -5.59 8.61 -7.90
N GLN A 184 -4.28 8.38 -7.98
CA GLN A 184 -3.64 7.31 -7.24
C GLN A 184 -3.71 7.57 -5.73
N TYR A 185 -3.64 8.83 -5.30
CA TYR A 185 -3.51 9.22 -3.90
C TYR A 185 -4.84 9.60 -3.25
N ALA A 186 -5.87 9.94 -4.04
CA ALA A 186 -7.17 10.34 -3.52
C ALA A 186 -8.26 9.27 -3.80
N PRO A 187 -8.94 8.76 -2.77
CA PRO A 187 -10.03 7.82 -2.96
C PRO A 187 -11.28 8.52 -3.52
N PRO A 188 -12.17 7.76 -4.18
CA PRO A 188 -13.44 8.27 -4.71
C PRO A 188 -14.37 8.66 -3.56
N SER A 189 -14.47 9.98 -3.29
CA SER A 189 -15.13 10.53 -2.10
C SER A 189 -16.60 10.09 -1.95
N ASN A 190 -17.35 10.01 -3.04
CA ASN A 190 -18.78 9.68 -3.00
C ASN A 190 -19.02 8.23 -2.56
N GLU A 191 -18.35 7.27 -3.18
CA GLU A 191 -18.51 5.85 -2.91
C GLU A 191 -17.91 5.47 -1.56
N MET A 192 -16.76 6.07 -1.22
CA MET A 192 -16.14 5.91 0.09
C MET A 192 -17.15 6.29 1.18
N LYS A 193 -17.84 7.44 1.06
CA LYS A 193 -18.86 7.86 2.03
C LYS A 193 -20.02 6.87 2.14
N LYS A 194 -20.46 6.31 1.02
CA LYS A 194 -21.63 5.42 0.91
C LYS A 194 -21.37 3.94 1.18
N CYS A 195 -20.15 3.52 1.52
CA CYS A 195 -19.85 2.15 1.92
C CYS A 195 -19.53 1.99 3.41
N VAL A 196 -19.74 0.80 3.97
CA VAL A 196 -19.36 0.50 5.36
C VAL A 196 -17.86 0.30 5.49
N ILE A 197 -17.25 -0.55 4.65
CA ILE A 197 -15.88 -1.06 4.77
C ILE A 197 -15.07 -0.69 3.51
N ASP A 198 -13.79 -0.41 3.66
CA ASP A 198 -12.85 -0.38 2.53
C ASP A 198 -12.10 -1.72 2.44
N VAL A 199 -12.23 -2.41 1.30
CA VAL A 199 -11.54 -3.68 1.01
C VAL A 199 -10.30 -3.36 0.18
N VAL A 200 -9.18 -3.27 0.88
CA VAL A 200 -7.89 -2.83 0.34
C VAL A 200 -7.16 -4.01 -0.27
N THR A 201 -6.85 -3.95 -1.56
CA THR A 201 -5.93 -4.90 -2.21
C THR A 201 -4.56 -4.27 -2.40
N GLU A 202 -3.65 -4.58 -1.47
CA GLU A 202 -2.31 -4.02 -1.50
C GLU A 202 -1.56 -4.44 -2.78
N SER A 203 -0.54 -3.67 -3.13
CA SER A 203 0.23 -3.91 -4.35
C SER A 203 0.93 -5.28 -4.33
N PHE A 204 1.37 -5.72 -3.15
CA PHE A 204 2.14 -6.95 -2.97
C PHE A 204 1.65 -7.73 -1.74
N LEU A 205 1.82 -9.05 -1.80
CA LEU A 205 1.45 -9.96 -0.70
C LEU A 205 2.64 -10.44 0.13
N HIS A 206 3.87 -10.13 -0.28
CA HIS A 206 5.09 -10.67 0.36
C HIS A 206 5.92 -9.62 1.10
N CYS A 207 5.86 -8.34 0.70
CA CYS A 207 6.65 -7.28 1.32
C CYS A 207 5.87 -6.57 2.47
N PRO A 208 6.55 -6.20 3.57
CA PRO A 208 5.94 -5.55 4.72
C PRO A 208 5.70 -4.07 4.43
N PHE A 209 4.70 -3.80 3.59
CA PHE A 209 4.46 -2.48 3.04
C PHE A 209 2.98 -2.11 3.05
N THR A 210 2.69 -0.87 3.44
CA THR A 210 1.37 -0.25 3.38
C THR A 210 1.43 0.91 2.41
N THR A 211 0.50 0.97 1.45
CA THR A 211 0.46 2.07 0.49
C THR A 211 -0.63 3.08 0.85
N GLU A 212 -0.85 4.07 -0.01
CA GLU A 212 -1.93 5.04 0.09
C GLU A 212 -3.31 4.38 0.25
N LYS A 213 -3.51 3.15 -0.21
CA LYS A 213 -4.81 2.47 -0.10
C LYS A 213 -5.19 2.21 1.35
N THR A 214 -4.28 1.62 2.12
CA THR A 214 -4.47 1.36 3.55
C THR A 214 -4.69 2.66 4.31
N TRP A 215 -3.85 3.66 4.05
CA TRP A 215 -3.95 4.94 4.75
C TRP A 215 -5.17 5.75 4.35
N ASN A 216 -5.61 5.67 3.10
CA ASN A 216 -6.84 6.29 2.65
C ASN A 216 -8.06 5.71 3.37
N ALA A 217 -8.14 4.40 3.60
CA ALA A 217 -9.23 3.85 4.41
C ALA A 217 -9.29 4.51 5.81
N ILE A 218 -8.14 4.64 6.47
CA ILE A 218 -8.02 5.24 7.80
C ILE A 218 -8.38 6.74 7.79
N ILE A 219 -7.81 7.51 6.86
CA ILE A 219 -8.07 8.96 6.75
C ILE A 219 -9.52 9.24 6.34
N SER A 220 -10.15 8.34 5.60
CA SER A 220 -11.57 8.43 5.21
C SER A 220 -12.53 7.95 6.32
N LYS A 221 -12.02 7.66 7.53
CA LYS A 221 -12.78 7.14 8.67
C LYS A 221 -13.52 5.84 8.34
N LYS A 222 -12.85 4.89 7.69
CA LYS A 222 -13.44 3.60 7.35
C LYS A 222 -12.82 2.44 8.14
N PRO A 223 -13.65 1.47 8.56
CA PRO A 223 -13.20 0.12 8.81
C PRO A 223 -12.55 -0.44 7.55
N PHE A 224 -11.55 -1.29 7.71
CA PHE A 224 -10.80 -1.86 6.59
C PHE A 224 -10.59 -3.36 6.71
N ILE A 225 -10.55 -4.02 5.56
CA ILE A 225 -10.04 -5.39 5.39
C ILE A 225 -8.94 -5.33 4.34
N ILE A 226 -7.72 -5.71 4.71
CA ILE A 226 -6.55 -5.60 3.84
C ILE A 226 -6.11 -6.98 3.32
N LEU A 227 -6.15 -7.16 2.01
CA LEU A 227 -5.45 -8.24 1.33
C LEU A 227 -4.03 -7.75 0.97
N GLY A 228 -3.08 -7.96 1.89
CA GLY A 228 -1.68 -7.55 1.78
C GLY A 228 -0.70 -8.62 2.27
N LYS A 229 0.38 -8.26 2.97
CA LYS A 229 1.25 -9.24 3.63
C LYS A 229 0.54 -9.88 4.84
N PRO A 230 0.71 -11.18 5.13
CA PRO A 230 0.24 -11.77 6.38
C PRO A 230 0.78 -11.02 7.60
N GLY A 231 -0.09 -10.74 8.57
CA GLY A 231 0.23 -9.98 9.78
C GLY A 231 0.13 -8.46 9.63
N ILE A 232 -0.38 -7.94 8.50
CA ILE A 232 -0.49 -6.49 8.27
C ILE A 232 -1.45 -5.82 9.26
N HIS A 233 -2.55 -6.47 9.66
CA HIS A 233 -3.46 -5.91 10.65
C HIS A 233 -2.84 -5.95 12.05
N LYS A 234 -2.16 -7.05 12.40
CA LYS A 234 -1.38 -7.12 13.66
C LYS A 234 -0.29 -6.05 13.73
N TYR A 235 0.35 -5.72 12.61
CA TYR A 235 1.29 -4.61 12.55
C TYR A 235 0.59 -3.27 12.87
N LEU A 236 -0.56 -2.97 12.24
CA LEU A 236 -1.32 -1.75 12.52
C LEU A 236 -1.71 -1.66 14.01
N GLU A 237 -2.14 -2.77 14.63
CA GLU A 237 -2.40 -2.80 16.07
C GLU A 237 -1.14 -2.52 16.90
N SER A 238 0.02 -3.05 16.51
CA SER A 238 1.29 -2.85 17.22
C SER A 238 1.76 -1.40 17.26
N ILE A 239 1.31 -0.57 16.30
CA ILE A 239 1.60 0.88 16.25
C ILE A 239 0.41 1.74 16.72
N GLY A 240 -0.56 1.12 17.40
CA GLY A 240 -1.61 1.84 18.12
C GLY A 240 -2.90 2.07 17.32
N PHE A 241 -3.11 1.43 16.17
CA PHE A 241 -4.44 1.39 15.56
C PHE A 241 -5.32 0.31 16.20
N LYS A 242 -6.64 0.39 15.99
CA LYS A 242 -7.63 -0.56 16.49
C LYS A 242 -8.35 -1.25 15.35
N LEU A 243 -8.68 -2.52 15.56
CA LEU A 243 -9.51 -3.31 14.66
C LEU A 243 -10.93 -3.44 15.21
N PRO A 244 -11.98 -3.20 14.40
CA PRO A 244 -13.36 -3.38 14.84
C PRO A 244 -13.67 -4.84 15.18
N SER A 245 -14.27 -5.09 16.35
CA SER A 245 -14.62 -6.44 16.82
C SER A 245 -15.70 -7.12 15.97
N GLN A 246 -16.42 -6.35 15.15
CA GLN A 246 -17.43 -6.82 14.23
C GLN A 246 -16.84 -7.62 13.08
N ILE A 247 -15.56 -7.40 12.74
CA ILE A 247 -14.84 -8.05 11.66
C ILE A 247 -13.94 -9.16 12.24
N ASN A 248 -14.02 -10.36 11.69
CA ASN A 248 -13.18 -11.48 12.08
C ASN A 248 -11.86 -11.48 11.30
N TYR A 249 -10.80 -10.96 11.91
CA TYR A 249 -9.47 -10.85 11.32
C TYR A 249 -8.61 -12.13 11.38
N LEU A 250 -9.19 -13.32 11.65
CA LEU A 250 -8.42 -14.57 11.67
C LEU A 250 -7.67 -14.86 10.36
N PHE A 251 -8.11 -14.27 9.24
CA PHE A 251 -7.43 -14.34 7.95
C PHE A 251 -6.05 -13.64 7.94
N ASP A 252 -5.78 -12.72 8.87
CA ASP A 252 -4.57 -11.88 8.82
C ASP A 252 -3.29 -12.70 8.94
N SER A 253 -3.30 -13.77 9.74
CA SER A 253 -2.14 -14.65 9.95
C SER A 253 -2.03 -15.81 8.95
N VAL A 254 -2.89 -15.87 7.95
CA VAL A 254 -2.89 -16.98 6.99
C VAL A 254 -1.86 -16.72 5.89
N GLU A 255 -0.84 -17.56 5.83
CA GLU A 255 0.25 -17.48 4.83
C GLU A 255 -0.20 -17.90 3.43
N ASP A 256 -1.10 -18.89 3.34
CA ASP A 256 -1.66 -19.32 2.06
C ASP A 256 -2.60 -18.25 1.49
N ASN A 257 -2.24 -17.71 0.33
CA ASN A 257 -2.96 -16.59 -0.28
C ASN A 257 -4.39 -16.95 -0.69
N ASP A 258 -4.63 -18.18 -1.15
CA ASP A 258 -5.94 -18.59 -1.64
C ASP A 258 -6.90 -18.86 -0.48
N MET A 259 -6.42 -19.51 0.57
CA MET A 259 -7.14 -19.67 1.83
C MET A 259 -7.46 -18.32 2.47
N ARG A 260 -6.50 -17.40 2.49
CA ARG A 260 -6.71 -16.05 3.04
C ARG A 260 -7.75 -15.27 2.26
N ILE A 261 -7.69 -15.30 0.93
CA ILE A 261 -8.71 -14.69 0.06
C ILE A 261 -10.08 -15.30 0.36
N GLN A 262 -10.16 -16.63 0.44
CA GLN A 262 -11.40 -17.33 0.75
C GLN A 262 -11.99 -16.87 2.10
N MET A 263 -11.17 -16.78 3.14
CA MET A 263 -11.60 -16.31 4.46
C MET A 263 -12.04 -14.85 4.47
N ILE A 264 -11.37 -13.96 3.72
CA ILE A 264 -11.79 -12.56 3.54
C ILE A 264 -13.17 -12.51 2.88
N VAL A 265 -13.37 -13.29 1.81
CA VAL A 265 -14.63 -13.32 1.06
C VAL A 265 -15.78 -13.89 1.90
N ASP A 266 -15.51 -14.94 2.68
CA ASP A 266 -16.50 -15.51 3.61
C ASP A 266 -16.88 -14.53 4.72
N GLU A 267 -15.91 -13.76 5.20
CA GLU A 267 -16.16 -12.71 6.19
C GLU A 267 -17.01 -11.57 5.60
N LEU A 268 -16.70 -11.11 4.38
CA LEU A 268 -17.53 -10.14 3.66
C LEU A 268 -18.94 -10.67 3.41
N TYR A 269 -19.06 -11.95 3.06
CA TYR A 269 -20.37 -12.59 2.88
C TYR A 269 -21.17 -12.63 4.18
N ARG A 270 -20.54 -12.98 5.30
CA ARG A 270 -21.18 -12.95 6.62
C ARG A 270 -21.65 -11.54 6.98
N LEU A 271 -20.81 -10.53 6.76
CA LEU A 271 -21.14 -9.12 7.02
C LEU A 271 -22.25 -8.60 6.08
N SER A 272 -22.36 -9.12 4.85
CA SER A 272 -23.41 -8.75 3.89
C SER A 272 -24.82 -9.12 4.34
N LYS A 273 -24.96 -9.97 5.37
CA LYS A 273 -26.25 -10.38 5.94
C LYS A 273 -26.70 -9.50 7.10
N LYS A 274 -25.90 -8.50 7.48
CA LYS A 274 -26.20 -7.58 8.57
C LYS A 274 -26.89 -6.31 8.06
N ASN A 275 -27.54 -5.59 8.96
CA ASN A 275 -28.00 -4.24 8.70
C ASN A 275 -26.78 -3.31 8.53
N LEU A 276 -26.65 -2.66 7.38
CA LEU A 276 -25.48 -1.83 7.06
C LEU A 276 -25.36 -0.60 7.96
N GLN A 277 -26.50 0.02 8.32
CA GLN A 277 -26.53 1.18 9.20
C GLN A 277 -26.03 0.80 10.60
N GLU A 278 -26.60 -0.25 11.20
CA GLU A 278 -26.19 -0.72 12.53
C GLU A 278 -24.72 -1.16 12.52
N LEU A 279 -24.28 -1.83 11.45
CA LEU A 279 -22.90 -2.25 11.30
C LEU A 279 -21.95 -1.05 11.26
N HIS A 280 -22.27 -0.03 10.46
CA HIS A 280 -21.49 1.20 10.33
C HIS A 280 -21.42 1.97 11.65
N GLU A 281 -22.55 2.16 12.33
CA GLU A 281 -22.65 2.84 13.62
C GLU A 281 -21.82 2.14 14.69
N SER A 282 -21.86 0.80 14.72
CA SER A 282 -21.16 0.00 15.73
C SER A 282 -19.62 0.07 15.65
N MET A 283 -19.06 0.60 14.56
CA MET A 283 -17.61 0.74 14.36
C MET A 283 -17.11 2.19 14.45
N GLN A 284 -17.99 3.17 14.69
CA GLN A 284 -17.64 4.59 14.63
C GLN A 284 -16.53 5.00 15.62
N ASP A 285 -16.56 4.47 16.83
CA ASP A 285 -15.55 4.77 17.84
C ASP A 285 -14.14 4.30 17.41
N VAL A 286 -14.06 3.16 16.73
CA VAL A 286 -12.79 2.60 16.25
C VAL A 286 -12.24 3.43 15.10
N VAL A 287 -13.08 3.82 14.14
CA VAL A 287 -12.62 4.61 12.99
C VAL A 287 -12.25 6.03 13.37
N GLU A 288 -12.97 6.65 14.33
CA GLU A 288 -12.61 7.97 14.84
C GLU A 288 -11.26 7.90 15.58
N TYR A 289 -11.08 6.89 16.44
CA TYR A 289 -9.81 6.69 17.12
C TYR A 289 -8.64 6.50 16.13
N ASN A 290 -8.83 5.67 15.09
CA ASN A 290 -7.81 5.42 14.07
C ASN A 290 -7.48 6.69 13.27
N TYR A 291 -8.49 7.47 12.89
CA TYR A 291 -8.30 8.75 12.22
C TYR A 291 -7.46 9.71 13.08
N GLN A 292 -7.81 9.87 14.36
CA GLN A 292 -7.06 10.73 15.28
C GLN A 292 -5.63 10.22 15.50
N ASN A 293 -5.43 8.90 15.61
CA ASN A 293 -4.09 8.32 15.73
C ASN A 293 -3.23 8.61 14.49
N ALA A 294 -3.81 8.48 13.29
CA ALA A 294 -3.12 8.80 12.04
C ALA A 294 -2.68 10.27 11.97
N LEU A 295 -3.57 11.21 12.33
CA LEU A 295 -3.21 12.62 12.42
C LEU A 295 -2.13 12.89 13.47
N ASN A 296 -2.20 12.23 14.63
CA ASN A 296 -1.21 12.36 15.69
C ASN A 296 0.17 11.86 15.26
N ILE A 297 0.25 10.76 14.50
CA ILE A 297 1.50 10.29 13.91
C ILE A 297 2.05 11.38 12.98
N VAL A 298 1.24 11.87 12.03
CA VAL A 298 1.71 12.89 11.08
C VAL A 298 2.17 14.17 11.79
N LYS A 299 1.46 14.63 12.81
CA LYS A 299 1.82 15.85 13.57
C LYS A 299 3.15 15.67 14.32
N ASN A 300 3.32 14.53 14.98
CA ASN A 300 4.35 14.36 16.01
C ASN A 300 5.56 13.51 15.59
N GLU A 301 5.52 12.82 14.44
CA GLU A 301 6.63 12.00 13.99
C GLU A 301 7.91 12.85 13.79
N ASN A 302 8.99 12.32 14.36
CA ASN A 302 10.34 12.81 14.18
C ASN A 302 11.03 12.04 13.05
N HIS A 303 11.63 12.79 12.13
CA HIS A 303 12.36 12.24 11.01
C HIS A 303 13.85 12.52 11.18
N THR A 304 14.68 11.64 10.64
CA THR A 304 16.13 11.85 10.56
C THR A 304 16.45 13.06 9.68
N PRO A 305 17.64 13.67 9.82
CA PRO A 305 18.05 14.78 8.96
C PRO A 305 17.97 14.43 7.46
N ARG A 306 18.31 13.20 7.08
CA ARG A 306 18.34 12.75 5.68
C ARG A 306 16.93 12.62 5.10
N VAL A 307 15.99 12.06 5.85
CA VAL A 307 14.57 12.03 5.45
C VAL A 307 13.99 13.44 5.36
N LYS A 308 14.28 14.30 6.34
CA LYS A 308 13.83 15.70 6.30
C LYS A 308 14.36 16.44 5.09
N GLU A 309 15.64 16.27 4.75
CA GLU A 309 16.27 17.02 3.65
C GLU A 309 15.62 16.71 2.29
N HIS A 310 15.36 15.42 2.00
CA HIS A 310 14.76 15.03 0.72
C HIS A 310 13.23 15.16 0.71
N TYR A 311 12.55 14.72 1.77
CA TYR A 311 11.09 14.66 1.84
C TYR A 311 10.46 15.86 2.54
N ASN A 312 11.18 16.98 2.68
CA ASN A 312 10.71 18.17 3.41
C ASN A 312 9.34 18.66 2.95
N GLU A 313 9.12 18.67 1.63
CA GLU A 313 7.86 19.12 1.04
C GLU A 313 6.71 18.23 1.47
N VAL A 314 6.86 16.90 1.35
CA VAL A 314 5.89 15.88 1.78
C VAL A 314 5.58 16.02 3.27
N ILE A 315 6.62 16.14 4.10
CA ILE A 315 6.48 16.29 5.55
C ILE A 315 5.73 17.58 5.90
N THR A 316 6.12 18.70 5.31
CA THR A 316 5.59 20.02 5.64
C THR A 316 4.13 20.14 5.19
N ARG A 317 3.80 19.71 3.96
CA ARG A 317 2.44 19.83 3.43
C ARG A 317 1.43 18.98 4.19
N ALA A 318 1.83 17.75 4.55
CA ALA A 318 0.98 16.86 5.34
C ALA A 318 0.81 17.37 6.79
N LYS A 319 1.90 17.81 7.45
CA LYS A 319 1.82 18.40 8.81
C LYS A 319 0.94 19.64 8.84
N LYS A 320 1.04 20.50 7.82
CA LYS A 320 0.18 21.68 7.69
C LYS A 320 -1.29 21.27 7.61
N LYS A 321 -1.65 20.40 6.66
CA LYS A 321 -3.04 19.94 6.51
C LYS A 321 -3.54 19.20 7.75
N ALA A 322 -2.71 18.37 8.37
CA ALA A 322 -3.06 17.69 9.62
C ALA A 322 -3.41 18.69 10.73
N ASN A 323 -2.73 19.82 10.85
CA ASN A 323 -3.02 20.85 11.86
C ASN A 323 -4.31 21.66 11.57
N GLU A 324 -4.78 21.64 10.33
CA GLU A 324 -6.05 22.26 9.91
C GLU A 324 -7.26 21.32 10.14
N LEU A 325 -7.00 20.01 10.29
CA LEU A 325 -7.94 18.93 10.60
C LEU A 325 -7.96 18.60 12.12
#